data_AF-A0A0M3HFC7-F1
#
_entry.id   AF-A0A0M3HFC7-F1
#
_cell.length_a   1.000
_cell.length_b   1.000
_cell.length_c   1.000
_cell.angle_alpha   90.00
_cell.angle_beta   90.00
_cell.angle_gamma   90.00
#
_symmetry.space_group_name_H-M   'P 1'
#
loop_
_entity.id
_entity.type
_entity.pdbx_description
1 polymer ?
#
loop_
_entity_poly.entity_id
_entity_poly.type
_entity_poly.pdbx_seq_one_letter_code
_entity_poly.pdbx_strand_id
1 'polypeptide(L)'
;MQPVLFSVTEACRGRPGWVRIGSSISYYRNLYAGLNTPNDSVKKSGTSKKKKRSLSSARNGCAYFRNYFSIRFTINFQHAADVCYIAYHFPYTYSFLQASLECMSMRLNKVNSAYMRTDTLCDSLAGNAVPVVTITAAGSREEVGRRETVIFSARVHPGESNASWMMHGVVEFLLSATTAAAELRKNFVFKLVPMLNPDGVVNGSHRCSLAGVDLNRVWDRPSASLHPTVFHAKGIVQFVVCFAIVLKSGVFLLTLTHDMLKELQR
;
A
#
# COMPACT_ATOMS: atom_id res chain seq x y z
N MET A 1 -12.57 -14.74 -0.82
CA MET A 1 -12.85 -13.30 -0.69
C MET A 1 -14.35 -13.06 -0.81
N GLN A 2 -14.89 -12.24 0.08
CA GLN A 2 -16.29 -11.82 0.14
C GLN A 2 -16.32 -10.30 -0.05
N PRO A 3 -17.10 -9.75 -1.00
CA PRO A 3 -17.14 -8.31 -1.25
C PRO A 3 -17.72 -7.54 -0.07
N VAL A 4 -17.54 -6.23 -0.11
CA VAL A 4 -18.18 -5.30 0.83
C VAL A 4 -19.16 -4.39 0.10
N LEU A 5 -20.22 -3.98 0.80
CA LEU A 5 -21.22 -3.03 0.31
C LEU A 5 -21.38 -1.89 1.30
N PHE A 6 -21.57 -0.68 0.78
CA PHE A 6 -22.00 0.51 1.51
C PHE A 6 -23.38 0.92 1.00
N SER A 7 -24.35 1.00 1.91
CA SER A 7 -25.71 1.50 1.64
C SER A 7 -25.81 2.96 2.06
N VAL A 8 -26.23 3.83 1.13
CA VAL A 8 -26.50 5.23 1.46
C VAL A 8 -27.72 5.34 2.39
N THR A 9 -28.75 4.51 2.20
CA THR A 9 -29.93 4.48 3.08
C THR A 9 -29.56 4.14 4.52
N GLU A 10 -28.70 3.15 4.77
CA GLU A 10 -28.27 2.81 6.12
C GLU A 10 -27.36 3.89 6.73
N ALA A 11 -26.51 4.53 5.93
CA ALA A 11 -25.73 5.68 6.38
C ALA A 11 -26.62 6.85 6.82
N CYS A 12 -27.65 7.20 6.04
CA CYS A 12 -28.64 8.22 6.40
C CYS A 12 -29.47 7.85 7.66
N ARG A 13 -29.61 6.55 7.97
CA ARG A 13 -30.26 6.05 9.20
C ARG A 13 -29.31 5.97 10.41
N GLY A 14 -28.14 6.62 10.35
CA GLY A 14 -27.17 6.65 11.44
C GLY A 14 -26.32 5.38 11.58
N ARG A 15 -26.29 4.51 10.55
CA ARG A 15 -25.42 3.33 10.48
C ARG A 15 -24.45 3.40 9.29
N PRO A 16 -23.60 4.45 9.20
CA PRO A 16 -22.62 4.55 8.11
C PRO A 16 -21.56 3.47 8.25
N GLY A 17 -21.40 2.62 7.23
CA GLY A 17 -20.41 1.57 7.27
C GLY A 17 -20.38 0.72 6.00
N TRP A 18 -19.20 0.14 5.76
CA TRP A 18 -19.06 -0.97 4.82
C TRP A 18 -19.37 -2.27 5.55
N VAL A 19 -20.22 -3.13 4.97
CA VAL A 19 -20.54 -4.45 5.52
C VAL A 19 -20.11 -5.54 4.54
N ARG A 20 -19.62 -6.67 5.05
CA ARG A 20 -19.37 -7.84 4.19
C ARG A 20 -20.70 -8.40 3.72
N ILE A 21 -20.82 -8.61 2.41
CA ILE A 21 -22.04 -9.13 1.78
C ILE A 21 -21.66 -10.11 0.67
N GLY A 22 -22.64 -10.82 0.12
CA GLY A 22 -22.43 -11.81 -0.92
C GLY A 22 -22.58 -13.22 -0.37
N SER A 23 -23.49 -13.98 -0.97
CA SER A 23 -23.70 -15.41 -0.77
C SER A 23 -23.30 -16.19 -2.04
N SER A 24 -23.35 -17.53 -1.97
CA SER A 24 -23.10 -18.43 -3.12
C SER A 24 -21.78 -18.16 -3.86
N ILE A 25 -20.75 -17.76 -3.11
CA ILE A 25 -19.45 -17.34 -3.63
C ILE A 25 -18.73 -18.53 -4.25
N SER A 26 -18.45 -18.46 -5.55
CA SER A 26 -17.75 -19.50 -6.29
C SER A 26 -16.60 -18.91 -7.11
N TYR A 27 -15.44 -19.58 -7.06
CA TYR A 27 -14.29 -19.30 -7.90
C TYR A 27 -14.17 -20.42 -8.93
N TYR A 28 -14.10 -20.06 -10.20
CA TYR A 28 -13.97 -21.04 -11.27
C TYR A 28 -13.06 -20.54 -12.38
N ARG A 29 -12.40 -21.49 -13.03
CA ARG A 29 -11.67 -21.25 -14.28
C ARG A 29 -12.70 -21.07 -15.39
N ASN A 30 -12.63 -19.96 -16.11
CA ASN A 30 -13.46 -19.74 -17.28
C ASN A 30 -12.99 -20.62 -18.45
N LEU A 31 -13.92 -20.92 -19.34
CA LEU A 31 -13.64 -21.55 -20.64
C LEU A 31 -13.22 -20.52 -21.72
N TYR A 32 -13.05 -19.25 -21.37
CA TYR A 32 -12.54 -18.22 -22.27
C TYR A 32 -11.13 -18.56 -22.73
N ALA A 33 -11.00 -19.01 -23.98
CA ALA A 33 -9.72 -19.23 -24.63
C ALA A 33 -9.29 -17.95 -25.35
N GLY A 34 -8.34 -17.21 -24.77
CA GLY A 34 -7.67 -16.12 -25.48
C GLY A 34 -6.74 -16.69 -26.57
N LEU A 35 -7.10 -16.49 -27.84
CA LEU A 35 -6.16 -16.66 -28.95
C LEU A 35 -5.11 -15.55 -28.86
N ASN A 36 -3.89 -15.87 -28.42
CA ASN A 36 -2.78 -14.94 -28.56
C ASN A 36 -2.47 -14.78 -30.05
N THR A 37 -2.78 -13.62 -30.65
CA THR A 37 -2.16 -13.25 -31.93
C THR A 37 -0.69 -12.89 -31.68
N PRO A 38 0.24 -13.09 -32.64
CA PRO A 38 1.67 -12.87 -32.40
C PRO A 38 2.08 -11.43 -32.03
N ASN A 39 1.19 -10.45 -32.20
CA ASN A 39 1.50 -9.02 -32.07
C ASN A 39 1.33 -8.43 -30.66
N ASP A 40 0.76 -9.15 -29.69
CA ASP A 40 0.64 -8.69 -28.29
C ASP A 40 1.99 -8.66 -27.51
N SER A 41 3.11 -8.75 -28.23
CA SER A 41 4.44 -8.50 -27.69
C SER A 41 4.70 -6.99 -27.53
N VAL A 42 4.08 -6.41 -26.49
CA VAL A 42 4.44 -5.07 -25.97
C VAL A 42 5.97 -4.98 -25.89
N LYS A 43 6.54 -4.04 -26.64
CA LYS A 43 8.00 -3.86 -26.78
C LYS A 43 8.64 -3.63 -25.42
N LYS A 44 9.24 -4.68 -24.84
CA LYS A 44 10.15 -4.57 -23.70
C LYS A 44 11.48 -3.97 -24.16
N SER A 45 11.53 -2.64 -24.24
CA SER A 45 12.79 -1.89 -24.28
C SER A 45 13.51 -2.07 -22.93
N GLY A 46 14.60 -2.85 -22.93
CA GLY A 46 15.32 -3.16 -21.70
C GLY A 46 16.40 -4.20 -21.89
N THR A 47 17.58 -3.77 -22.34
CA THR A 47 18.77 -4.62 -22.50
C THR A 47 19.20 -5.26 -21.17
N SER A 48 19.19 -6.59 -21.09
CA SER A 48 19.99 -7.36 -20.12
C SER A 48 20.27 -8.79 -20.59
N LYS A 49 21.37 -9.35 -20.11
CA LYS A 49 22.13 -10.41 -20.79
C LYS A 49 21.46 -11.80 -20.75
N LYS A 50 21.68 -12.58 -21.81
CA LYS A 50 21.23 -13.96 -21.99
C LYS A 50 21.64 -14.86 -20.81
N LYS A 51 20.68 -15.58 -20.22
CA LYS A 51 20.93 -16.86 -19.52
C LYS A 51 20.22 -17.97 -20.29
N LYS A 52 20.98 -18.79 -21.03
CA LYS A 52 20.44 -19.92 -21.81
C LYS A 52 19.73 -20.89 -20.85
N ARG A 53 18.41 -21.06 -20.98
CA ARG A 53 17.75 -22.33 -20.68
C ARG A 53 17.53 -23.06 -22.00
N SER A 54 17.73 -24.36 -22.00
CA SER A 54 17.67 -25.22 -23.18
C SER A 54 16.30 -25.17 -23.85
N LEU A 55 16.28 -24.93 -25.18
CA LEU A 55 15.11 -25.23 -26.00
C LEU A 55 15.09 -26.73 -26.28
N SER A 56 14.13 -27.44 -25.71
CA SER A 56 13.72 -28.76 -26.18
C SER A 56 12.53 -28.59 -27.15
N SER A 57 12.81 -28.78 -28.45
CA SER A 57 11.86 -29.02 -29.55
C SER A 57 10.49 -28.32 -29.50
N ALA A 58 10.36 -27.18 -30.19
CA ALA A 58 9.06 -26.75 -30.70
C ALA A 58 8.70 -27.59 -31.93
N ARG A 59 7.72 -28.50 -31.80
CA ARG A 59 6.95 -29.07 -32.91
C ARG A 59 5.49 -28.70 -32.72
N ASN A 60 4.88 -28.17 -33.78
CA ASN A 60 3.50 -27.66 -33.87
C ASN A 60 3.20 -26.41 -33.02
N GLY A 61 2.45 -25.47 -33.62
CA GLY A 61 2.13 -24.17 -33.04
C GLY A 61 1.11 -24.25 -31.91
N CYS A 62 1.53 -24.70 -30.73
CA CYS A 62 0.67 -24.75 -29.56
C CYS A 62 0.43 -23.34 -29.00
N ALA A 63 -0.76 -22.81 -29.25
CA ALA A 63 -1.21 -21.57 -28.62
C ALA A 63 -1.27 -21.76 -27.10
N TYR A 64 -0.51 -20.95 -26.35
CA TYR A 64 -0.61 -20.93 -24.89
C TYR A 64 -1.99 -20.40 -24.46
N PHE A 65 -2.92 -21.32 -24.19
CA PHE A 65 -4.23 -21.00 -23.64
C PHE A 65 -4.08 -20.23 -22.33
N ARG A 66 -4.39 -18.93 -22.36
CA ARG A 66 -4.50 -18.13 -21.14
C ARG A 66 -5.73 -18.57 -20.37
N ASN A 67 -5.52 -18.98 -19.12
CA ASN A 67 -6.60 -19.32 -18.21
C ASN A 67 -7.08 -18.07 -17.49
N TYR A 68 -8.32 -17.67 -17.77
CA TYR A 68 -9.01 -16.62 -17.03
C TYR A 68 -9.78 -17.25 -15.86
N PHE A 69 -9.87 -16.54 -14.75
CA PHE A 69 -10.62 -16.95 -13.57
C PHE A 69 -11.74 -15.96 -13.28
N SER A 70 -12.90 -16.45 -12.88
CA SER A 70 -14.04 -15.65 -12.46
C SER A 70 -14.37 -15.92 -11.00
N ILE A 71 -14.91 -14.89 -10.36
CA ILE A 71 -15.66 -15.01 -9.11
C ILE A 71 -17.14 -14.73 -9.43
N ARG A 72 -18.04 -15.56 -8.93
CA ARG A 72 -19.49 -15.29 -8.90
C ARG A 72 -19.94 -15.20 -7.45
N PHE A 73 -20.81 -14.25 -7.14
CA PHE A 73 -21.50 -14.10 -5.85
C PHE A 73 -22.88 -13.50 -6.06
N THR A 74 -23.80 -13.71 -5.12
CA THR A 74 -25.16 -13.13 -5.16
C THR A 74 -25.31 -12.10 -4.04
N ILE A 75 -25.84 -10.91 -4.34
CA ILE A 75 -26.16 -9.87 -3.35
C ILE A 75 -27.67 -9.66 -3.33
N ASN A 76 -28.23 -9.63 -2.12
CA ASN A 76 -29.62 -9.23 -1.87
C ASN A 76 -29.61 -7.81 -1.30
N PHE A 77 -30.20 -6.85 -2.00
CA PHE A 77 -30.32 -5.48 -1.54
C PHE A 77 -31.50 -5.35 -0.55
N GLN A 78 -31.28 -4.70 0.59
CA GLN A 78 -32.25 -4.65 1.69
C GLN A 78 -33.31 -3.54 1.54
N HIS A 79 -33.05 -2.54 0.71
CA HIS A 79 -33.88 -1.35 0.58
C HIS A 79 -34.20 -1.07 -0.89
N ALA A 80 -35.47 -0.75 -1.16
CA ALA A 80 -35.90 -0.33 -2.49
C ALA A 80 -35.32 1.05 -2.82
N ALA A 81 -34.91 1.24 -4.08
CA ALA A 81 -34.32 2.48 -4.60
C ALA A 81 -33.05 2.99 -3.87
N ASP A 82 -32.32 2.12 -3.18
CA ASP A 82 -31.09 2.49 -2.47
C ASP A 82 -29.87 2.65 -3.40
N VAL A 83 -29.00 3.60 -3.08
CA VAL A 83 -27.71 3.77 -3.75
C VAL A 83 -26.68 2.92 -3.00
N CYS A 84 -26.27 1.82 -3.63
CA CYS A 84 -25.30 0.89 -3.08
C CYS A 84 -23.96 0.97 -3.81
N TYR A 85 -22.87 1.13 -3.06
CA TYR A 85 -21.50 0.96 -3.58
C TYR A 85 -20.98 -0.43 -3.22
N ILE A 86 -20.35 -1.12 -4.16
CA ILE A 86 -19.75 -2.45 -3.95
C ILE A 86 -18.24 -2.34 -4.19
N ALA A 87 -17.44 -2.92 -3.29
CA ALA A 87 -15.98 -2.95 -3.42
C ALA A 87 -15.40 -4.33 -3.13
N TYR A 88 -14.22 -4.59 -3.70
CA TYR A 88 -13.46 -5.83 -3.51
C TYR A 88 -13.10 -6.07 -2.04
N HIS A 89 -12.64 -5.02 -1.35
CA HIS A 89 -12.29 -5.01 0.07
C HIS A 89 -12.68 -3.65 0.67
N PHE A 90 -12.69 -3.53 2.00
CA PHE A 90 -12.90 -2.27 2.72
C PHE A 90 -12.02 -1.16 2.12
N PRO A 91 -12.61 -0.14 1.46
CA PRO A 91 -11.81 0.89 0.79
C PRO A 91 -10.99 1.71 1.79
N TYR A 92 -9.87 2.24 1.30
CA TYR A 92 -9.08 3.25 1.99
C TYR A 92 -8.63 4.23 0.91
N THR A 93 -9.23 5.42 0.88
CA THR A 93 -8.97 6.39 -0.18
C THR A 93 -7.74 7.24 0.14
N TYR A 94 -7.17 7.86 -0.90
CA TYR A 94 -6.09 8.83 -0.73
C TYR A 94 -6.57 10.09 0.05
N SER A 95 -7.80 10.56 -0.19
CA SER A 95 -8.39 11.67 0.57
C SER A 95 -8.59 11.32 2.05
N PHE A 96 -9.01 10.10 2.37
CA PHE A 96 -9.12 9.62 3.75
C PHE A 96 -7.75 9.57 4.44
N LEU A 97 -6.68 9.20 3.72
CA LEU A 97 -5.31 9.29 4.27
C LEU A 97 -4.98 10.71 4.70
N GLN A 98 -5.13 11.69 3.79
CA GLN A 98 -4.72 13.07 4.02
C GLN A 98 -5.50 13.69 5.18
N ALA A 99 -6.83 13.57 5.18
CA ALA A 99 -7.69 14.06 6.26
C ALA A 99 -7.40 13.36 7.62
N SER A 100 -7.04 12.08 7.61
CA SER A 100 -6.66 11.36 8.84
C SER A 100 -5.36 11.90 9.42
N LEU A 101 -4.31 12.07 8.60
CA LEU A 101 -3.02 12.60 9.04
C LEU A 101 -3.13 14.03 9.56
N GLU A 102 -3.94 14.87 8.90
CA GLU A 102 -4.23 16.23 9.34
C GLU A 102 -4.96 16.24 10.69
N CYS A 103 -6.05 15.48 10.84
CA CYS A 103 -6.79 15.35 12.08
C CYS A 103 -5.92 14.80 13.23
N MET A 104 -5.10 13.79 12.97
CA MET A 104 -4.13 13.26 13.94
C MET A 104 -3.11 14.33 14.35
N SER A 105 -2.60 15.13 13.40
CA SER A 105 -1.67 16.22 13.68
C SER A 105 -2.31 17.34 14.50
N MET A 106 -3.59 17.67 14.26
CA MET A 106 -4.33 18.68 15.03
C MET A 106 -4.66 18.22 16.45
N ARG A 107 -4.89 16.91 16.66
CA ARG A 107 -5.23 16.32 17.97
C ARG A 107 -4.01 16.08 18.88
N LEU A 108 -2.80 16.42 18.44
CA LEU A 108 -1.58 16.26 19.23
C LEU A 108 -1.46 17.32 20.34
N ASN A 109 -2.05 17.00 21.49
CA ASN A 109 -1.84 17.74 22.72
C ASN A 109 -0.39 17.59 23.22
N LYS A 110 0.25 18.71 23.56
CA LYS A 110 1.63 18.79 24.08
C LYS A 110 1.92 17.87 25.29
N VAL A 111 0.87 17.45 26.01
CA VAL A 111 0.93 16.59 27.20
C VAL A 111 1.51 15.20 26.90
N ASN A 112 1.32 14.64 25.70
CA ASN A 112 1.72 13.25 25.40
C ASN A 112 3.22 13.04 25.10
N SER A 113 4.05 14.10 25.12
CA SER A 113 5.46 14.11 24.66
C SER A 113 5.70 13.62 23.22
N ALA A 114 4.64 13.31 22.47
CA ALA A 114 4.69 12.81 21.11
C ALA A 114 4.94 13.96 20.13
N TYR A 115 5.90 13.75 19.24
CA TYR A 115 6.17 14.61 18.09
C TYR A 115 5.72 13.90 16.82
N MET A 116 4.96 14.60 15.98
CA MET A 116 4.61 14.19 14.62
C MET A 116 4.97 15.32 13.66
N ARG A 117 5.51 14.97 12.50
CA ARG A 117 5.68 15.87 11.36
C ARG A 117 5.37 15.13 10.08
N THR A 118 4.52 15.70 9.24
CA THR A 118 4.25 15.19 7.89
C THR A 118 4.99 16.08 6.89
N ASP A 119 5.84 15.48 6.08
CA ASP A 119 6.53 16.12 4.96
C ASP A 119 6.10 15.48 3.63
N THR A 120 6.29 16.19 2.52
CA THR A 120 6.13 15.59 1.18
C THR A 120 7.43 14.90 0.77
N LEU A 121 7.36 13.60 0.50
CA LEU A 121 8.48 12.78 0.00
C LEU A 121 8.83 13.14 -1.45
N CYS A 122 7.79 13.23 -2.28
CA CYS A 122 7.80 13.56 -3.69
C CYS A 122 6.35 13.70 -4.16
N ASP A 123 6.15 14.19 -5.38
CA ASP A 123 4.90 14.00 -6.10
C ASP A 123 4.92 12.69 -6.90
N SER A 124 3.74 12.14 -7.15
CA SER A 124 3.55 10.95 -7.98
C SER A 124 3.53 11.26 -9.48
N LEU A 125 3.27 10.26 -10.33
CA LEU A 125 3.16 10.45 -11.80
C LEU A 125 2.00 11.39 -12.16
N ALA A 126 0.90 11.35 -11.39
CA ALA A 126 -0.25 12.24 -11.57
C ALA A 126 -0.22 13.49 -10.67
N GLY A 127 0.92 13.81 -10.05
CA GLY A 127 1.06 15.01 -9.19
C GLY A 127 0.41 14.89 -7.81
N ASN A 128 0.09 13.68 -7.33
CA ASN A 128 -0.37 13.47 -5.96
C ASN A 128 0.83 13.45 -4.99
N ALA A 129 0.83 14.35 -4.02
CA ALA A 129 1.84 14.40 -2.97
C ALA A 129 1.90 13.08 -2.17
N VAL A 130 3.09 12.52 -2.03
CA VAL A 130 3.34 11.31 -1.21
C VAL A 130 3.80 11.75 0.18
N PRO A 131 3.00 11.56 1.24
CA PRO A 131 3.42 11.95 2.58
C PRO A 131 4.47 10.98 3.14
N VAL A 132 5.48 11.54 3.81
CA VAL A 132 6.33 10.85 4.77
C VAL A 132 6.07 11.42 6.17
N VAL A 133 5.62 10.56 7.09
CA VAL A 133 5.28 10.94 8.47
C VAL A 133 6.43 10.54 9.38
N THR A 134 6.95 11.50 10.14
CA THR A 134 7.93 11.28 11.19
C THR A 134 7.23 11.26 12.54
N ILE A 135 7.38 10.19 13.33
CA ILE A 135 6.85 10.10 14.70
C ILE A 135 7.98 9.71 15.66
N THR A 136 8.13 10.42 16.78
CA THR A 136 9.10 10.12 17.84
C THR A 136 8.72 10.89 19.11
N ALA A 137 9.47 10.79 20.20
CA ALA A 137 9.30 11.66 21.37
C ALA A 137 9.94 13.04 21.12
N ALA A 138 9.46 14.09 21.78
CA ALA A 138 10.20 15.35 21.85
C ALA A 138 11.62 15.14 22.43
N GLY A 139 12.55 16.03 22.10
CA GLY A 139 13.94 15.99 22.55
C GLY A 139 14.85 16.91 21.73
N SER A 140 16.10 17.05 22.16
CA SER A 140 17.13 17.78 21.42
C SER A 140 17.50 17.04 20.11
N ARG A 141 18.21 17.72 19.21
CA ARG A 141 18.68 17.12 17.96
C ARG A 141 19.64 15.95 18.23
N GLU A 142 20.44 16.04 19.28
CA GLU A 142 21.42 15.04 19.74
C GLU A 142 20.74 13.86 20.44
N GLU A 143 19.64 14.08 21.14
CA GLU A 143 18.80 13.01 21.70
C GLU A 143 18.09 12.23 20.59
N VAL A 144 17.42 12.93 19.67
CA VAL A 144 16.74 12.31 18.52
C VAL A 144 17.73 11.60 17.60
N GLY A 145 18.93 12.18 17.40
CA GLY A 145 19.98 11.60 16.56
C GLY A 145 20.61 10.31 17.09
N ARG A 146 20.46 9.99 18.38
CA ARG A 146 20.92 8.73 18.99
C ARG A 146 19.90 7.60 18.93
N ARG A 147 18.65 7.90 18.55
CA ARG A 147 17.57 6.90 18.45
C ARG A 147 17.73 6.06 17.19
N GLU A 148 17.33 4.79 17.28
CA GLU A 148 17.30 3.90 16.12
C GLU A 148 16.15 4.28 15.17
N THR A 149 16.26 3.98 13.88
CA THR A 149 15.23 4.38 12.90
C THR A 149 14.42 3.19 12.42
N VAL A 150 13.09 3.27 12.56
CA VAL A 150 12.15 2.29 12.04
C VAL A 150 11.41 2.89 10.85
N ILE A 151 11.60 2.30 9.68
CA ILE A 151 10.95 2.70 8.43
C ILE A 151 9.77 1.77 8.18
N PHE A 152 8.57 2.32 8.08
CA PHE A 152 7.41 1.60 7.54
C PHE A 152 7.09 2.13 6.14
N SER A 153 6.75 1.22 5.23
CA SER A 153 6.06 1.58 3.99
C SER A 153 4.81 0.71 3.82
N ALA A 154 3.80 1.25 3.14
CA ALA A 154 2.57 0.51 2.85
C ALA A 154 2.09 0.79 1.43
N ARG A 155 1.16 -0.07 0.98
CA ARG A 155 0.25 0.24 -0.13
C ARG A 155 0.97 0.51 -1.46
N VAL A 156 1.97 -0.32 -1.77
CA VAL A 156 2.64 -0.35 -3.08
C VAL A 156 1.73 -0.91 -4.19
N HIS A 157 0.83 -1.84 -3.85
CA HIS A 157 -0.23 -2.37 -4.73
C HIS A 157 -1.62 -1.80 -4.36
N PRO A 158 -2.48 -1.32 -5.30
CA PRO A 158 -3.55 -0.37 -4.96
C PRO A 158 -5.04 -0.83 -4.93
N GLY A 159 -5.48 -2.08 -5.08
CA GLY A 159 -4.90 -3.34 -4.63
C GLY A 159 -5.23 -3.61 -3.15
N GLU A 160 -4.21 -3.93 -2.37
CA GLU A 160 -4.20 -4.33 -0.96
C GLU A 160 -4.59 -3.19 0.03
N SER A 161 -5.89 -2.84 0.15
CA SER A 161 -6.33 -1.71 1.01
C SER A 161 -6.14 -1.97 2.51
N ASN A 162 -6.06 -3.24 2.90
CA ASN A 162 -5.73 -3.68 4.25
C ASN A 162 -4.39 -3.10 4.75
N ALA A 163 -3.41 -2.91 3.87
CA ALA A 163 -2.12 -2.34 4.25
C ALA A 163 -2.24 -0.90 4.75
N SER A 164 -3.17 -0.12 4.18
CA SER A 164 -3.45 1.25 4.63
C SER A 164 -4.19 1.28 5.97
N TRP A 165 -5.13 0.36 6.22
CA TRP A 165 -5.76 0.20 7.54
C TRP A 165 -4.77 -0.22 8.62
N MET A 166 -3.84 -1.14 8.31
CA MET A 166 -2.75 -1.49 9.24
C MET A 166 -1.84 -0.29 9.53
N MET A 167 -1.45 0.47 8.50
CA MET A 167 -0.66 1.70 8.68
C MET A 167 -1.39 2.75 9.53
N HIS A 168 -2.70 2.92 9.32
CA HIS A 168 -3.53 3.83 10.10
C HIS A 168 -3.48 3.46 11.60
N GLY A 169 -3.70 2.18 11.93
CA GLY A 169 -3.58 1.70 13.31
C GLY A 169 -2.17 1.83 13.89
N VAL A 170 -1.11 1.66 13.08
CA VAL A 170 0.28 1.94 13.50
C VAL A 170 0.46 3.42 13.86
N VAL A 171 -0.06 4.34 13.04
CA VAL A 171 -0.01 5.79 13.34
C VAL A 171 -0.79 6.10 14.61
N GLU A 172 -2.04 5.65 14.74
CA GLU A 172 -2.85 5.89 15.95
C GLU A 172 -2.19 5.35 17.22
N PHE A 173 -1.68 4.12 17.17
CA PHE A 173 -0.96 3.53 18.29
C PHE A 173 0.30 4.33 18.65
N LEU A 174 1.12 4.70 17.66
CA LEU A 174 2.33 5.51 17.87
C LEU A 174 2.05 6.94 18.36
N LEU A 175 0.83 7.46 18.22
CA LEU A 175 0.39 8.75 18.79
C LEU A 175 -0.34 8.61 20.13
N SER A 176 -0.70 7.39 20.53
CA SER A 176 -1.45 7.11 21.77
C SER A 176 -0.68 7.48 23.04
N ALA A 177 -1.44 7.68 24.12
CA ALA A 177 -0.92 7.89 25.47
C ALA A 177 -0.45 6.60 26.17
N THR A 178 -0.45 5.45 25.49
CA THR A 178 -0.03 4.18 26.11
C THR A 178 1.45 4.21 26.49
N THR A 179 1.81 3.55 27.59
CA THR A 179 3.19 3.43 28.06
C THR A 179 4.08 2.76 27.02
N ALA A 180 3.59 1.72 26.36
CA ALA A 180 4.29 1.04 25.27
C ALA A 180 4.59 1.96 24.08
N ALA A 181 3.61 2.77 23.62
CA ALA A 181 3.85 3.72 22.54
C ALA A 181 4.80 4.86 22.97
N ALA A 182 4.69 5.34 24.21
CA ALA A 182 5.61 6.33 24.76
C ALA A 182 7.06 5.80 24.81
N GLU A 183 7.26 4.56 25.24
CA GLU A 183 8.58 3.94 25.30
C GLU A 183 9.17 3.70 23.90
N LEU A 184 8.36 3.24 22.94
CA LEU A 184 8.77 3.16 21.54
C LEU A 184 9.18 4.54 21.00
N ARG A 185 8.43 5.60 21.28
CA ARG A 185 8.75 6.97 20.85
C ARG A 185 10.07 7.50 21.46
N LYS A 186 10.46 7.07 22.66
CA LYS A 186 11.74 7.47 23.29
C LYS A 186 12.95 6.80 22.67
N ASN A 187 12.81 5.54 22.23
CA ASN A 187 13.92 4.74 21.71
C ASN A 187 14.07 4.84 20.19
N PHE A 188 12.98 5.13 19.47
CA PHE A 188 12.94 5.08 18.00
C PHE A 188 12.49 6.39 17.34
N VAL A 189 12.99 6.62 16.13
CA VAL A 189 12.42 7.54 15.14
C VAL A 189 11.68 6.73 14.09
N PHE A 190 10.36 6.89 14.03
CA PHE A 190 9.52 6.25 13.03
C PHE A 190 9.46 7.12 11.78
N LYS A 191 9.73 6.53 10.61
CA LYS A 191 9.60 7.14 9.28
C LYS A 191 8.60 6.32 8.47
N LEU A 192 7.39 6.83 8.31
CA LEU A 192 6.26 6.12 7.73
C LEU A 192 5.97 6.69 6.34
N VAL A 193 5.86 5.84 5.32
CA VAL A 193 5.34 6.19 3.98
C VAL A 193 3.99 5.47 3.81
N PRO A 194 2.85 6.11 4.14
CA PRO A 194 1.58 5.41 4.27
C PRO A 194 0.96 4.92 2.96
N MET A 195 1.36 5.51 1.83
CA MET A 195 0.84 5.17 0.51
C MET A 195 1.89 5.38 -0.59
N LEU A 196 2.57 4.30 -0.99
CA LEU A 196 3.56 4.35 -2.07
C LEU A 196 2.97 4.50 -3.49
N ASN A 197 1.68 4.24 -3.67
CA ASN A 197 1.03 4.26 -5.00
C ASN A 197 -0.33 4.99 -4.96
N PRO A 198 -0.37 6.30 -4.64
CA PRO A 198 -1.62 7.05 -4.54
C PRO A 198 -2.38 7.09 -5.88
N ASP A 199 -1.67 7.23 -6.99
CA ASP A 199 -2.28 7.26 -8.33
C ASP A 199 -3.06 5.99 -8.64
N GLY A 200 -2.45 4.83 -8.35
CA GLY A 200 -3.11 3.55 -8.52
C GLY A 200 -4.35 3.40 -7.64
N VAL A 201 -4.33 3.97 -6.41
CA VAL A 201 -5.50 3.96 -5.51
C VAL A 201 -6.62 4.84 -6.07
N VAL A 202 -6.30 6.07 -6.50
CA VAL A 202 -7.27 7.02 -7.09
C VAL A 202 -7.91 6.44 -8.37
N ASN A 203 -7.12 5.74 -9.19
CA ASN A 203 -7.57 5.16 -10.46
C ASN A 203 -8.09 3.71 -10.33
N GLY A 204 -8.32 3.19 -9.12
CA GLY A 204 -8.89 1.85 -8.91
C GLY A 204 -8.04 0.67 -9.43
N SER A 205 -6.73 0.87 -9.61
CA SER A 205 -5.80 -0.16 -10.09
C SER A 205 -5.55 -1.25 -9.04
N HIS A 206 -5.41 -2.51 -9.44
CA HIS A 206 -5.15 -3.60 -8.48
C HIS A 206 -3.66 -3.80 -8.14
N ARG A 207 -2.73 -3.55 -9.07
CA ARG A 207 -1.31 -3.92 -8.87
C ARG A 207 -0.29 -2.87 -9.34
N CYS A 208 -0.48 -2.31 -10.52
CA CYS A 208 0.50 -1.41 -11.13
C CYS A 208 0.32 0.06 -10.71
N SER A 209 1.34 0.87 -10.97
CA SER A 209 1.20 2.34 -11.07
C SER A 209 0.65 2.75 -12.45
N LEU A 210 0.42 4.05 -12.66
CA LEU A 210 0.02 4.60 -13.96
C LEU A 210 1.03 4.34 -15.09
N ALA A 211 2.30 4.12 -14.77
CA ALA A 211 3.31 3.70 -15.75
C ALA A 211 3.15 2.23 -16.19
N GLY A 212 2.09 1.53 -15.75
CA GLY A 212 1.80 0.13 -16.11
C GLY A 212 2.69 -0.90 -15.41
N VAL A 213 3.58 -0.47 -14.51
CA VAL A 213 4.56 -1.33 -13.83
C VAL A 213 4.18 -1.68 -12.40
N ASP A 214 4.58 -2.88 -11.97
CA ASP A 214 4.57 -3.28 -10.57
C ASP A 214 5.70 -2.54 -9.83
N LEU A 215 5.35 -1.56 -8.99
CA LEU A 215 6.31 -0.76 -8.23
C LEU A 215 7.17 -1.60 -7.28
N ASN A 216 6.69 -2.76 -6.84
CA ASN A 216 7.46 -3.70 -6.02
C ASN A 216 8.44 -4.56 -6.86
N ARG A 217 8.67 -4.22 -8.13
CA ARG A 217 9.65 -4.85 -9.03
C ARG A 217 10.72 -3.90 -9.56
N VAL A 218 10.67 -2.61 -9.19
CA VAL A 218 11.62 -1.58 -9.67
C VAL A 218 12.59 -1.07 -8.59
N TRP A 219 12.55 -1.60 -7.36
CA TRP A 219 13.43 -1.19 -6.26
C TRP A 219 14.94 -1.30 -6.55
N ASP A 220 15.38 -2.19 -7.45
CA ASP A 220 16.79 -2.29 -7.85
C ASP A 220 17.25 -0.99 -8.55
N ARG A 221 16.52 -0.55 -9.57
CA ARG A 221 16.84 0.63 -10.39
C ARG A 221 15.58 1.45 -10.67
N PRO A 222 15.02 2.15 -9.66
CA PRO A 222 13.88 3.04 -9.87
C PRO A 222 14.32 4.25 -10.70
N SER A 223 13.37 4.83 -11.44
CA SER A 223 13.58 6.06 -12.19
C SER A 223 12.88 7.19 -11.45
N ALA A 224 13.52 8.34 -11.30
CA ALA A 224 12.90 9.51 -10.69
C ALA A 224 11.66 10.00 -11.46
N SER A 225 11.65 9.84 -12.80
CA SER A 225 10.52 10.29 -13.64
C SER A 225 9.39 9.27 -13.77
N LEU A 226 9.71 7.97 -13.84
CA LEU A 226 8.69 6.90 -14.02
C LEU A 226 8.24 6.27 -12.70
N HIS A 227 9.08 6.29 -11.67
CA HIS A 227 8.86 5.61 -10.40
C HIS A 227 9.20 6.54 -9.20
N PRO A 228 8.77 7.82 -9.19
CA PRO A 228 9.22 8.82 -8.20
C PRO A 228 9.03 8.32 -6.76
N THR A 229 7.88 7.73 -6.46
CA THR A 229 7.54 7.25 -5.12
C THR A 229 8.52 6.20 -4.59
N VAL A 230 8.94 5.25 -5.44
CA VAL A 230 9.94 4.22 -5.10
C VAL A 230 11.36 4.79 -5.11
N PHE A 231 11.66 5.72 -6.02
CA PHE A 231 12.97 6.38 -6.11
C PHE A 231 13.28 7.16 -4.82
N HIS A 232 12.36 8.03 -4.40
CA HIS A 232 12.54 8.83 -3.18
C HIS A 232 12.42 8.01 -1.89
N ALA A 233 11.54 7.00 -1.83
CA ALA A 233 11.49 6.08 -0.69
C ALA A 233 12.79 5.28 -0.54
N LYS A 234 13.38 4.81 -1.65
CA LYS A 234 14.72 4.18 -1.64
C LYS A 234 15.79 5.18 -1.15
N GLY A 235 15.71 6.43 -1.57
CA GLY A 235 16.58 7.52 -1.09
C GLY A 235 16.55 7.67 0.44
N ILE A 236 15.36 7.64 1.06
CA ILE A 236 15.25 7.65 2.54
C ILE A 236 15.93 6.43 3.16
N VAL A 237 15.66 5.22 2.65
CA VAL A 237 16.28 3.98 3.19
C VAL A 237 17.81 4.06 3.08
N GLN A 238 18.34 4.49 1.93
CA GLN A 238 19.78 4.66 1.73
C GLN A 238 20.39 5.71 2.66
N PHE A 239 19.75 6.88 2.79
CA PHE A 239 20.20 7.94 3.69
C PHE A 239 20.25 7.47 5.15
N VAL A 240 19.18 6.82 5.62
CA VAL A 240 19.08 6.30 6.99
C VAL A 240 20.12 5.21 7.24
N VAL A 241 20.31 4.25 6.31
CA VAL A 241 21.33 3.20 6.45
C VAL A 241 22.75 3.77 6.45
N CYS A 242 23.07 4.71 5.56
CA CYS A 242 24.38 5.37 5.58
C CYS A 242 24.64 6.13 6.89
N PHE A 243 23.64 6.85 7.40
CA PHE A 243 23.77 7.59 8.66
C PHE A 243 23.89 6.65 9.87
N ALA A 244 23.13 5.54 9.88
CA ALA A 244 23.18 4.51 10.91
C ALA A 244 24.52 3.77 10.96
N ILE A 245 25.17 3.51 9.82
CA ILE A 245 26.55 2.97 9.78
C ILE A 245 27.54 3.93 10.46
N VAL A 246 27.39 5.24 10.25
CA VAL A 246 28.25 6.27 10.88
C VAL A 246 28.01 6.36 12.39
N LEU A 247 26.76 6.28 12.85
CA LEU A 247 26.40 6.40 14.27
C LEU A 247 26.34 5.08 15.04
N LYS A 248 26.51 3.93 14.38
CA LYS A 248 26.34 2.58 14.93
C LYS A 248 24.94 2.32 15.53
N SER A 249 23.88 2.83 14.90
CA SER A 249 22.49 2.61 15.30
C SER A 249 21.78 1.57 14.42
N GLY A 250 20.72 0.93 14.95
CA GLY A 250 19.88 0.00 14.21
C GLY A 250 18.93 0.69 13.20
N VAL A 251 18.62 -0.05 12.13
CA VAL A 251 17.61 0.32 11.12
C VAL A 251 16.69 -0.87 10.86
N PHE A 252 15.39 -0.65 11.02
CA PHE A 252 14.36 -1.66 10.73
C PHE A 252 13.52 -1.21 9.54
N LEU A 253 13.26 -2.09 8.57
CA LEU A 253 12.42 -1.80 7.41
C LEU A 253 11.23 -2.78 7.38
N LEU A 254 10.02 -2.23 7.49
CA LEU A 254 8.77 -2.98 7.53
C LEU A 254 7.88 -2.57 6.35
N THR A 255 7.46 -3.55 5.54
CA THR A 255 6.59 -3.30 4.38
C THR A 255 5.24 -3.97 4.59
N LEU A 256 4.20 -3.17 4.84
CA LEU A 256 2.85 -3.67 5.09
C LEU A 256 2.22 -4.09 3.75
N THR A 257 1.91 -5.38 3.64
CA THR A 257 1.31 -6.02 2.46
C THR A 257 0.21 -7.00 2.88
N HIS A 258 -0.54 -7.54 1.92
CA HIS A 258 -1.54 -8.58 2.18
C HIS A 258 -0.99 -9.82 2.91
N ASP A 259 0.27 -10.21 2.69
CA ASP A 259 0.77 -11.49 3.22
C ASP A 259 0.95 -11.51 4.74
N MET A 260 1.17 -10.35 5.38
CA MET A 260 1.28 -10.26 6.86
C MET A 260 0.01 -10.70 7.61
N LEU A 261 -1.17 -10.59 6.99
CA LEU A 261 -2.42 -11.03 7.62
C LEU A 261 -2.64 -12.55 7.56
N LYS A 262 -1.89 -13.28 6.71
CA LYS A 262 -2.01 -14.74 6.62
C LYS A 262 -1.27 -15.47 7.74
N GLU A 263 -0.28 -14.81 8.36
CA GLU A 263 0.52 -15.37 9.46
C GLU A 263 -0.12 -15.12 10.83
N LEU A 264 -0.98 -14.10 10.97
CA LEU A 264 -1.74 -13.80 12.19
C LEU A 264 -3.10 -14.53 12.29
N GLN A 265 -3.40 -15.42 11.34
CA GLN A 265 -4.64 -16.21 11.29
C GLN A 265 -4.37 -17.72 11.18
N ARG A 266 -3.24 -18.17 11.73
CA ARG A 266 -2.84 -19.58 11.89
C ARG A 266 -2.34 -19.81 13.31
#